data_AF-A0A966QUT9-F1
#
_entry.id   AF-A0A966QUT9-F1
#
_cell.length_a   1.000
_cell.length_b   1.000
_cell.length_c   1.000
_cell.angle_alpha   90.00
_cell.angle_beta   90.00
_cell.angle_gamma   90.00
#
_symmetry.space_group_name_H-M   'P 1'
#
loop_
_entity.id
_entity.type
_entity.pdbx_description
1 polymer ?
#
loop_
_entity_poly.entity_id
_entity_poly.type
_entity_poly.pdbx_seq_one_letter_code
_entity_poly.pdbx_strand_id
1 'polypeptide(L)'
;MTVQLPAGISDRIVSLRLRRCTATLRELREDLQITRAQLDVMNDDASDAELRALVSETPLAEATFREAKSHSTALGRHLAHLEAQIAQREREQDELLDRLQGNTAS
;
A
#
# COMPACT_ATOMS: atom_id res chain seq x y z
N MET A 1 21.86 -33.22 -4.91
CA MET A 1 23.13 -32.47 -4.99
C MET A 1 22.80 -31.00 -4.80
N THR A 2 22.79 -30.52 -3.56
CA THR A 2 22.52 -29.12 -3.25
C THR A 2 23.76 -28.32 -3.62
N VAL A 3 23.67 -27.51 -4.67
CA VAL A 3 24.74 -26.59 -5.05
C VAL A 3 24.81 -25.53 -3.95
N GLN A 4 25.71 -25.75 -2.99
CA GLN A 4 26.07 -24.75 -1.99
C GLN A 4 26.81 -23.64 -2.75
N LEU A 5 26.11 -22.54 -3.04
CA LEU A 5 26.75 -21.35 -3.57
C LEU A 5 27.75 -20.84 -2.51
N PRO A 6 28.94 -20.39 -2.90
CA PRO A 6 29.90 -19.84 -1.94
C PRO A 6 29.25 -18.69 -1.19
N ALA A 7 29.41 -18.65 0.14
CA ALA A 7 28.65 -17.77 1.05
C ALA A 7 28.61 -16.30 0.60
N GLY A 8 29.68 -15.78 -0.02
CA GLY A 8 29.74 -14.42 -0.55
C GLY A 8 28.89 -14.14 -1.80
N ILE A 9 28.59 -15.15 -2.64
CA ILE A 9 27.68 -14.99 -3.78
C ILE A 9 26.22 -14.99 -3.29
N SER A 10 25.90 -15.84 -2.31
CA SER A 10 24.56 -15.87 -1.68
C SER A 10 24.24 -14.54 -1.00
N ASP A 11 25.18 -14.01 -0.22
CA ASP A 11 25.06 -12.72 0.49
C ASP A 11 24.84 -11.54 -0.46
N ARG A 12 25.55 -11.53 -1.61
CA ARG A 12 25.38 -10.51 -2.65
C ARG A 12 23.98 -10.56 -3.29
N ILE A 13 23.42 -11.74 -3.50
CA ILE A 13 22.07 -11.87 -4.06
C ILE A 13 21.02 -11.41 -3.05
N VAL A 14 21.17 -11.79 -1.77
CA VAL A 14 20.27 -11.37 -0.68
C VAL A 14 20.29 -9.85 -0.52
N SER A 15 21.46 -9.23 -0.49
CA SER A 15 21.60 -7.77 -0.38
C SER A 15 21.01 -7.01 -1.57
N LEU A 16 21.14 -7.52 -2.80
CA LEU A 16 20.49 -6.93 -3.98
C LEU A 16 18.96 -6.98 -3.87
N ARG A 17 18.42 -8.13 -3.42
CA ARG A 17 16.97 -8.28 -3.21
C ARG A 17 16.47 -7.38 -2.08
N LEU A 18 17.22 -7.24 -1.00
CA LEU A 18 16.93 -6.34 0.10
C LEU A 18 16.84 -4.88 -0.39
N ARG A 19 17.82 -4.42 -1.17
CA ARG A 19 17.81 -3.06 -1.77
C ARG A 19 16.57 -2.83 -2.62
N ARG A 20 16.19 -3.81 -3.45
CA ARG A 20 14.97 -3.74 -4.25
C ARG A 20 13.72 -3.67 -3.37
N CYS A 21 13.63 -4.51 -2.33
CA CYS A 21 12.49 -4.52 -1.41
C CYS A 21 12.36 -3.17 -0.68
N THR A 22 13.46 -2.58 -0.22
CA THR A 22 13.46 -1.25 0.41
C THR A 22 13.00 -0.15 -0.56
N ALA A 23 13.45 -0.19 -1.82
CA ALA A 23 13.02 0.77 -2.83
C ALA A 23 11.51 0.68 -3.09
N THR A 24 10.98 -0.54 -3.29
CA THR A 24 9.55 -0.77 -3.48
C THR A 24 8.72 -0.39 -2.25
N LEU A 25 9.22 -0.63 -1.03
CA LEU A 25 8.55 -0.19 0.20
C LEU A 25 8.43 1.33 0.28
N ARG A 26 9.45 2.05 -0.17
CA ARG A 26 9.41 3.52 -0.22
C ARG A 26 8.33 4.01 -1.17
N GLU A 27 8.29 3.46 -2.38
CA GLU A 27 7.27 3.79 -3.39
C GLU A 27 5.85 3.50 -2.87
N LEU A 28 5.62 2.29 -2.32
CA LEU A 28 4.31 1.93 -1.78
C LEU A 28 3.85 2.83 -0.62
N ARG A 29 4.78 3.28 0.23
CA ARG A 29 4.47 4.19 1.35
C ARG A 29 4.13 5.60 0.85
N GLU A 30 4.79 6.06 -0.21
CA GLU A 30 4.47 7.33 -0.88
C GLU A 30 3.07 7.25 -1.53
N ASP A 31 2.79 6.18 -2.27
CA ASP A 31 1.47 5.93 -2.86
C ASP A 31 0.38 5.85 -1.78
N LEU A 32 0.65 5.20 -0.65
CA LEU A 32 -0.27 5.12 0.49
C LEU A 32 -0.57 6.52 1.04
N GLN A 33 0.46 7.34 1.24
CA GLN A 33 0.29 8.70 1.75
C GLN A 33 -0.57 9.55 0.80
N ILE A 34 -0.31 9.48 -0.50
CA ILE A 34 -1.07 10.21 -1.52
C ILE A 34 -2.52 9.73 -1.56
N THR A 35 -2.72 8.41 -1.61
CA THR A 35 -4.06 7.81 -1.65
C THR A 35 -4.87 8.16 -0.41
N ARG A 36 -4.23 8.20 0.76
CA ARG A 36 -4.88 8.62 2.02
C ARG A 36 -5.34 10.07 1.95
N ALA A 37 -4.48 10.97 1.49
CA ALA A 37 -4.84 12.37 1.32
C ALA A 37 -6.00 12.55 0.31
N GLN A 38 -6.01 11.79 -0.78
CA GLN A 38 -7.11 11.80 -1.74
C GLN A 38 -8.41 11.27 -1.12
N LEU A 39 -8.33 10.19 -0.34
CA LEU A 39 -9.50 9.62 0.33
C LEU A 39 -10.12 10.61 1.32
N ASP A 40 -9.30 11.33 2.09
CA ASP A 40 -9.78 12.34 3.03
C ASP A 40 -10.57 13.43 2.30
N VAL A 41 -10.04 13.99 1.20
CA VAL A 41 -10.74 14.98 0.37
C VAL A 41 -12.05 14.42 -0.21
N MET A 42 -12.04 13.19 -0.71
CA MET A 42 -13.25 12.58 -1.28
C MET A 42 -14.32 12.27 -0.23
N ASN A 43 -13.94 12.02 1.02
CA ASN A 43 -14.87 11.85 2.12
C ASN A 43 -15.55 13.18 2.50
N ASP A 44 -14.78 14.27 2.49
CA ASP A 44 -15.33 15.61 2.72
C ASP A 44 -16.34 15.96 1.61
N ASP A 45 -15.98 15.74 0.34
CA ASP A 45 -16.87 15.97 -0.81
C ASP A 45 -18.15 15.11 -0.74
N ALA A 46 -18.02 13.83 -0.34
CA ALA A 46 -19.17 12.94 -0.18
C ALA A 46 -20.10 13.39 0.96
N SER A 47 -19.54 13.93 2.05
CA SER A 47 -20.31 14.45 3.18
C SER A 47 -21.09 15.71 2.78
N ASP A 48 -20.46 16.62 2.04
CA ASP A 48 -21.15 17.81 1.50
C ASP A 48 -22.26 17.44 0.51
N ALA A 49 -22.01 16.44 -0.35
CA ALA A 49 -23.02 15.93 -1.28
C ALA A 49 -24.19 15.26 -0.55
N GLU A 50 -23.92 14.54 0.56
CA GLU A 50 -24.95 13.95 1.42
C GLU A 50 -25.87 15.03 2.00
N LEU A 51 -25.29 16.09 2.58
CA LEU A 51 -26.04 17.22 3.11
C LEU A 51 -26.93 17.86 2.03
N ARG A 52 -26.39 18.06 0.83
CA ARG A 52 -27.14 18.64 -0.29
C ARG A 52 -28.27 17.73 -0.78
N ALA A 53 -28.04 16.42 -0.82
CA ALA A 53 -29.06 15.44 -1.20
C ALA A 53 -30.23 15.44 -0.22
N LEU A 54 -29.93 15.48 1.09
CA LEU A 54 -30.94 15.54 2.14
C LEU A 54 -31.73 16.85 2.13
N VAL A 55 -31.08 17.98 1.88
CA VAL A 55 -31.74 19.30 1.88
C VAL A 55 -32.58 19.53 0.64
N SER A 56 -32.08 19.08 -0.53
CA SER A 56 -32.72 19.41 -1.81
C SER A 56 -33.78 18.39 -2.21
N GLU A 57 -33.72 17.16 -1.67
CA GLU A 57 -34.60 16.03 -2.01
C GLU A 57 -34.77 15.82 -3.54
N THR A 58 -33.73 16.17 -4.31
CA THR A 58 -33.76 16.03 -5.77
C THR A 58 -33.04 14.75 -6.22
N PRO A 59 -33.55 14.07 -7.26
CA PRO A 59 -32.87 12.89 -7.83
C PRO A 59 -31.44 13.17 -8.30
N LEU A 60 -31.16 14.40 -8.76
CA LEU A 60 -29.82 14.81 -9.18
C LEU A 60 -28.85 14.87 -8.00
N ALA A 61 -29.26 15.45 -6.87
CA ALA A 61 -28.41 15.53 -5.69
C ALA A 61 -28.11 14.14 -5.09
N GLU A 62 -29.10 13.24 -5.08
CA GLU A 62 -28.87 11.84 -4.71
C GLU A 62 -27.89 11.11 -5.64
N ALA A 63 -27.96 11.38 -6.95
CA ALA A 63 -27.02 10.80 -7.91
C ALA A 63 -25.59 11.25 -7.64
N THR A 64 -25.38 12.56 -7.42
CA THR A 64 -24.07 13.13 -7.08
C THR A 64 -23.51 12.54 -5.79
N PHE A 65 -24.32 12.41 -4.73
CA PHE A 65 -23.90 11.76 -3.49
C PHE A 65 -23.45 10.31 -3.72
N ARG A 66 -24.23 9.53 -4.47
CA ARG A 66 -23.87 8.12 -4.78
C ARG A 66 -22.56 8.02 -5.54
N GLU A 67 -22.30 8.93 -6.47
CA GLU A 67 -21.05 8.99 -7.22
C GLU A 67 -19.86 9.30 -6.30
N ALA A 68 -19.94 10.36 -5.51
CA ALA A 68 -18.90 10.73 -4.55
C ALA A 68 -18.60 9.60 -3.55
N LYS A 69 -19.66 8.95 -3.02
CA LYS A 69 -19.53 7.79 -2.13
C LYS A 69 -18.87 6.59 -2.79
N SER A 70 -19.15 6.35 -4.07
CA SER A 70 -18.50 5.28 -4.86
C SER A 70 -17.00 5.53 -5.00
N HIS A 71 -16.60 6.77 -5.27
CA HIS A 71 -15.18 7.15 -5.37
C HIS A 71 -14.42 6.97 -4.05
N SER A 72 -14.97 7.48 -2.94
CA SER A 72 -14.40 7.25 -1.60
C SER A 72 -14.26 5.74 -1.30
N THR A 73 -15.29 4.94 -1.61
CA THR A 73 -15.25 3.50 -1.41
C THR A 73 -14.13 2.83 -2.22
N ALA A 74 -13.94 3.23 -3.48
CA ALA A 74 -12.89 2.70 -4.33
C ALA A 74 -11.49 3.05 -3.81
N LEU A 75 -11.28 4.30 -3.38
CA LEU A 75 -10.03 4.74 -2.76
C LEU A 75 -9.75 4.01 -1.45
N GLY A 76 -10.76 3.80 -0.61
CA GLY A 76 -10.64 3.02 0.63
C GLY A 76 -10.18 1.58 0.38
N ARG A 77 -10.70 0.93 -0.67
CA ARG A 77 -10.23 -0.41 -1.08
C ARG A 77 -8.78 -0.38 -1.59
N HIS A 78 -8.40 0.65 -2.33
CA HIS A 78 -7.03 0.80 -2.80
C HIS A 78 -6.05 1.03 -1.64
N LEU A 79 -6.42 1.86 -0.67
CA LEU A 79 -5.65 2.10 0.55
C LEU A 79 -5.38 0.78 1.29
N ALA A 80 -6.42 -0.01 1.54
CA ALA A 80 -6.29 -1.32 2.19
C ALA A 80 -5.40 -2.28 1.41
N HIS A 81 -5.44 -2.22 0.06
CA HIS A 81 -4.55 -3.01 -0.78
C HIS A 81 -3.08 -2.58 -0.65
N LEU A 82 -2.79 -1.27 -0.60
CA LEU A 82 -1.45 -0.74 -0.38
C LEU A 82 -0.91 -1.15 1.00
N GLU A 83 -1.71 -1.02 2.06
CA GLU A 83 -1.35 -1.46 3.41
C GLU A 83 -0.99 -2.94 3.45
N ALA A 84 -1.80 -3.80 2.80
CA ALA A 84 -1.53 -5.23 2.72
C ALA A 84 -0.23 -5.55 1.96
N GLN A 85 0.04 -4.83 0.86
CA GLN A 85 1.28 -4.98 0.10
C GLN A 85 2.51 -4.54 0.91
N ILE A 86 2.43 -3.42 1.62
CA ILE A 86 3.51 -2.94 2.51
C ILE A 86 3.80 -4.00 3.57
N ALA A 87 2.78 -4.48 4.28
CA ALA A 87 2.96 -5.49 5.31
C ALA A 87 3.58 -6.79 4.77
N GLN A 88 3.23 -7.20 3.54
CA GLN A 88 3.85 -8.36 2.91
C GLN A 88 5.32 -8.11 2.56
N ARG A 89 5.68 -6.92 2.10
CA ARG A 89 7.06 -6.57 1.74
C ARG A 89 7.95 -6.38 2.97
N GLU A 90 7.40 -5.87 4.07
CA GLU A 90 8.09 -5.80 5.36
C GLU A 90 8.44 -7.21 5.86
N ARG A 91 7.49 -8.15 5.82
CA ARG A 91 7.77 -9.56 6.14
C ARG A 91 8.86 -10.16 5.25
N GLU A 92 8.80 -9.92 3.95
CA GLU A 92 9.85 -10.40 3.01
C GLU A 92 11.21 -9.77 3.33
N GLN A 93 11.25 -8.48 3.70
CA GLN A 93 12.47 -7.80 4.12
C GLN A 93 13.07 -8.43 5.38
N ASP A 94 12.25 -8.69 6.39
CA ASP A 94 12.67 -9.33 7.65
C ASP A 94 13.25 -10.72 7.38
N GLU A 95 12.56 -11.56 6.57
CA GLU A 95 13.08 -12.87 6.17
C GLU A 95 14.44 -12.80 5.45
N LEU A 96 14.65 -11.76 4.63
CA LEU A 96 15.92 -11.56 3.93
C LEU A 96 17.03 -11.09 4.88
N LEU A 97 16.70 -10.25 5.87
CA LEU A 97 17.63 -9.81 6.91
C LEU A 97 18.06 -10.98 7.80
N ASP A 98 17.12 -11.83 8.21
CA ASP A 98 17.39 -13.03 9.01
C ASP A 98 18.35 -13.99 8.28
N ARG A 99 18.13 -14.19 6.97
CA ARG A 99 19.04 -15.01 6.14
C ARG A 99 20.45 -14.42 6.04
N LEU A 100 20.56 -13.10 5.95
CA LEU A 100 21.84 -12.41 5.93
C LEU A 100 22.58 -12.65 7.26
N GLN A 101 21.91 -12.42 8.39
CA GLN A 101 22.47 -12.61 9.72
C GLN A 101 22.86 -14.07 9.99
N GLY A 102 22.00 -15.02 9.63
CA GLY A 102 22.26 -16.45 9.77
C GLY A 102 23.42 -16.95 8.89
N ASN A 103 23.62 -16.36 7.71
CA ASN A 103 24.75 -16.67 6.83
C ASN A 103 26.07 -16.03 7.31
N THR A 104 26.02 -14.89 8.01
CA THR A 104 27.22 -14.27 8.62
C THR A 104 27.67 -14.94 9.92
N ALA A 105 26.80 -15.72 10.57
CA ALA A 105 27.10 -16.43 11.81
C ALA A 105 27.64 -17.87 11.60
N SER A 106 27.72 -18.33 10.35
CA SER A 106 28.21 -19.66 9.96
C SER A 106 29.57 -19.58 9.26
#